data_AF-A0A7S0GET9-F1
#
_entry.id   AF-A0A7S0GET9-F1
#
_cell.length_a   1.000
_cell.length_b   1.000
_cell.length_c   1.000
_cell.angle_alpha   90.00
_cell.angle_beta   90.00
_cell.angle_gamma   90.00
#
_symmetry.space_group_name_H-M   'P 1'
#
loop_
_entity.id
_entity.type
_entity.pdbx_description
1 polymer ?
#
loop_
_entity_poly.entity_id
_entity_poly.type
_entity_poly.pdbx_seq_one_letter_code
_entity_poly.pdbx_strand_id
1 'polypeptide(L)'
;GRGRGRQESTVVPYINKAQSAFTRGLTTVRNSIPDPATIASTTKSALATARSTTTHVTKTISREFKGLTSSELEQVMLKATRPDDTPVKGKHVERLVGVTYQVSGRFDLYSSVLRKLWKKMLEDDWRTKIKSLYVLHRFSSDGAPDHQQNLKLRLRELRRSRDPKTKEKYFNTKLFLKGTVTADNKAFRDFLARYAHYVFLRVQTFSGMFIEIAPPDTPPQRNERPSKSKSPQRPAPPTPPSSPLPSRQVLEGAKLLCQSASQACVLKDGEVCENTAIAVERIAADMIGLTTAVAVSLNRCLKPHKGS
;
A
#
# COMPACT_ATOMS: atom_id res chain seq x y z
N GLY A 1 32.26 87.69 68.21
CA GLY A 1 33.03 88.46 67.22
C GLY A 1 32.82 87.87 65.84
N ARG A 2 32.73 88.74 64.84
CA ARG A 2 32.37 88.52 63.43
C ARG A 2 33.19 87.44 62.70
N GLY A 3 32.61 86.84 61.65
CA GLY A 3 33.40 86.21 60.57
C GLY A 3 32.61 85.30 59.62
N ARG A 4 31.97 85.88 58.60
CA ARG A 4 31.40 85.18 57.44
C ARG A 4 32.49 84.59 56.55
N GLY A 5 32.23 83.43 55.93
CA GLY A 5 33.07 82.85 54.88
C GLY A 5 32.37 81.78 54.02
N ARG A 6 31.52 82.25 53.10
CA ARG A 6 31.23 81.73 51.74
C ARG A 6 31.10 80.20 51.53
N GLN A 7 29.86 79.75 51.32
CA GLN A 7 29.53 78.53 50.59
C GLN A 7 29.79 78.75 49.09
N GLU A 8 30.65 77.91 48.50
CA GLU A 8 30.64 77.62 47.07
C GLU A 8 30.27 76.15 46.86
N SER A 9 29.10 75.94 46.27
CA SER A 9 28.63 74.68 45.73
C SER A 9 29.39 74.39 44.42
N THR A 10 30.28 73.41 44.42
CA THR A 10 30.74 72.79 43.17
C THR A 10 30.14 71.40 43.08
N VAL A 11 29.19 71.29 42.15
CA VAL A 11 28.46 70.08 41.77
C VAL A 11 29.44 69.03 41.26
N VAL A 12 29.56 67.90 41.96
CA VAL A 12 30.26 66.72 41.44
C VAL A 12 29.39 66.11 40.33
N PRO A 13 29.91 65.90 39.11
CA PRO A 13 29.11 65.31 38.04
C PRO A 13 28.79 63.86 38.39
N TYR A 14 27.49 63.51 38.40
CA TYR A 14 27.04 62.13 38.37
C TYR A 14 27.43 61.52 37.01
N ILE A 15 28.66 61.02 36.90
CA ILE A 15 29.03 60.12 35.82
C ILE A 15 28.43 58.75 36.16
N ASN A 16 27.21 58.60 35.66
CA ASN A 16 26.49 57.36 35.58
C ASN A 16 27.25 56.42 34.63
N LYS A 17 28.09 55.49 35.15
CA LYS A 17 28.54 54.27 34.44
C LYS A 17 29.44 53.39 35.33
N ALA A 18 28.82 52.71 36.29
CA ALA A 18 29.37 51.43 36.78
C ALA A 18 28.46 50.31 36.24
N GLN A 19 28.79 49.78 35.06
CA GLN A 19 28.23 48.49 34.63
C GLN A 19 28.74 47.43 35.62
N SER A 20 27.83 46.93 36.47
CA SER A 20 28.10 45.93 37.49
C SER A 20 28.69 44.65 36.87
N ALA A 21 29.48 43.90 37.64
CA ALA A 21 30.03 42.61 37.22
C ALA A 21 28.92 41.64 36.71
N PHE A 22 27.70 41.80 37.21
CA PHE A 22 26.50 41.12 36.71
C PHE A 22 26.16 41.47 35.25
N THR A 23 26.23 42.76 34.87
CA THR A 23 26.04 43.17 33.46
C THR A 23 27.15 42.71 32.54
N ARG A 24 28.40 42.60 33.00
CA ARG A 24 29.51 42.00 32.22
C ARG A 24 29.33 40.49 32.04
N GLY A 25 28.88 39.79 33.09
CA GLY A 25 28.53 38.38 33.01
C GLY A 25 27.41 38.11 32.00
N LEU A 26 26.39 38.97 31.95
CA LEU A 26 25.30 38.87 30.98
C LEU A 26 25.74 39.15 29.53
N THR A 27 26.67 40.08 29.28
CA THR A 27 27.23 40.30 27.93
C THR A 27 28.16 39.17 27.50
N THR A 28 28.95 38.58 28.40
CA THR A 28 29.75 37.40 28.08
C THR A 28 28.86 36.21 27.73
N VAL A 29 27.78 35.96 28.50
CA VAL A 29 26.79 34.92 28.16
C VAL A 29 26.11 35.21 26.82
N ARG A 30 25.70 36.47 26.58
CA ARG A 30 25.08 36.86 25.30
C ARG A 30 25.99 36.66 24.09
N ASN A 31 27.29 36.92 24.23
CA ASN A 31 28.28 36.74 23.17
C ASN A 31 28.76 35.28 23.02
N SER A 32 28.46 34.42 24.01
CA SER A 32 28.73 32.98 23.97
C SER A 32 27.58 32.18 23.35
N ILE A 33 26.41 32.79 23.19
CA ILE A 33 25.26 32.18 22.53
C ILE A 33 25.54 32.21 21.02
N PRO A 34 25.65 31.05 20.34
CA PRO A 34 25.90 31.01 18.91
C PRO A 34 24.77 31.75 18.19
N ASP A 35 25.12 32.50 17.15
CA ASP A 35 24.15 33.28 16.38
C ASP A 35 22.97 32.37 15.91
N PRO A 36 21.71 32.76 16.15
CA PRO A 36 20.54 31.95 15.82
C PRO A 36 20.46 31.52 14.35
N ALA A 37 20.98 32.32 13.41
CA ALA A 37 21.03 31.94 12.01
C ALA A 37 22.06 30.82 11.75
N THR A 38 23.16 30.83 12.50
CA THR A 38 24.19 29.77 12.51
C THR A 38 23.66 28.48 13.14
N ILE A 39 22.89 28.55 14.24
CA ILE A 39 22.22 27.37 14.81
C ILE A 39 21.19 26.82 13.82
N ALA A 40 20.37 27.67 13.22
CA ALA A 40 19.34 27.23 12.28
C ALA A 40 19.94 26.60 11.01
N SER A 41 21.04 27.12 10.48
CA SER A 41 21.72 26.55 9.31
C SER A 41 22.44 25.24 9.63
N THR A 42 23.14 25.15 10.76
CA THR A 42 23.77 23.91 11.23
C THR A 42 22.72 22.83 11.53
N THR A 43 21.57 23.19 12.10
CA THR A 43 20.47 22.23 12.35
C THR A 43 19.81 21.77 11.06
N LYS A 44 19.60 22.67 10.08
CA LYS A 44 19.10 22.31 8.74
C LYS A 44 20.08 21.42 7.98
N SER A 45 21.38 21.70 8.07
CA SER A 45 22.44 20.92 7.44
C SER A 45 22.61 19.54 8.09
N ALA A 46 22.56 19.47 9.41
CA ALA A 46 22.56 18.20 10.16
C ALA A 46 21.30 17.38 9.86
N LEU A 47 20.12 18.01 9.74
CA LEU A 47 18.88 17.34 9.36
C LEU A 47 18.90 16.87 7.90
N ALA A 48 19.47 17.66 6.99
CA ALA A 48 19.64 17.30 5.58
C ALA A 48 20.62 16.13 5.42
N THR A 49 21.73 16.15 6.17
CA THR A 49 22.74 15.08 6.22
C THR A 49 22.21 13.81 6.88
N ALA A 50 21.44 13.94 7.96
CA ALA A 50 20.76 12.81 8.58
C ALA A 50 19.69 12.22 7.63
N ARG A 51 18.95 13.06 6.89
CA ARG A 51 18.00 12.62 5.88
C ARG A 51 18.68 11.94 4.70
N SER A 52 19.79 12.46 4.19
CA SER A 52 20.52 11.86 3.06
C SER A 52 21.17 10.52 3.44
N THR A 53 21.82 10.45 4.61
CA THR A 53 22.41 9.21 5.16
C THR A 53 21.34 8.16 5.47
N THR A 54 20.22 8.55 6.09
CA THR A 54 19.08 7.64 6.32
C THR A 54 18.50 7.15 5.00
N THR A 55 18.40 8.01 3.97
CA THR A 55 17.88 7.62 2.65
C THR A 55 18.81 6.65 1.94
N HIS A 56 20.13 6.82 2.04
CA HIS A 56 21.12 5.93 1.43
C HIS A 56 21.13 4.55 2.14
N VAL A 57 21.15 4.54 3.47
CA VAL A 57 21.06 3.32 4.28
C VAL A 57 19.73 2.60 4.04
N THR A 58 18.62 3.34 3.95
CA THR A 58 17.31 2.75 3.61
C THR A 58 17.32 2.16 2.21
N LYS A 59 17.94 2.81 1.21
CA LYS A 59 18.03 2.27 -0.16
C LYS A 59 18.87 1.00 -0.22
N THR A 60 20.00 0.93 0.48
CA THR A 60 20.87 -0.26 0.51
C THR A 60 20.20 -1.41 1.25
N ILE A 61 19.64 -1.16 2.44
CA ILE A 61 18.86 -2.16 3.20
C ILE A 61 17.64 -2.61 2.40
N SER A 62 16.93 -1.69 1.73
CA SER A 62 15.80 -2.03 0.87
C SER A 62 16.23 -2.88 -0.33
N ARG A 63 17.44 -2.67 -0.87
CA ARG A 63 17.97 -3.44 -2.00
C ARG A 63 18.38 -4.84 -1.56
N GLU A 64 19.03 -4.97 -0.40
CA GLU A 64 19.45 -6.26 0.16
C GLU A 64 18.25 -7.07 0.66
N PHE A 65 17.31 -6.41 1.33
CA PHE A 65 16.04 -7.00 1.72
C PHE A 65 15.24 -7.44 0.47
N LYS A 66 15.20 -6.62 -0.60
CA LYS A 66 14.62 -7.03 -1.89
C LYS A 66 15.35 -8.22 -2.50
N GLY A 67 16.67 -8.32 -2.40
CA GLY A 67 17.45 -9.43 -2.95
C GLY A 67 17.15 -10.76 -2.24
N LEU A 68 17.20 -10.75 -0.90
CA LEU A 68 16.96 -11.93 -0.07
C LEU A 68 15.49 -12.38 -0.13
N THR A 69 14.55 -11.45 0.03
CA THR A 69 13.11 -11.78 -0.06
C THR A 69 12.71 -12.19 -1.48
N SER A 70 13.30 -11.62 -2.53
CA SER A 70 12.99 -11.98 -3.92
C SER A 70 13.39 -13.42 -4.25
N SER A 71 14.50 -13.93 -3.69
CA SER A 71 14.97 -15.30 -3.91
C SER A 71 14.09 -16.32 -3.19
N GLU A 72 13.78 -16.09 -1.91
CA GLU A 72 12.86 -16.96 -1.16
C GLU A 72 11.46 -16.99 -1.78
N LEU A 73 10.94 -15.81 -2.14
CA LEU A 73 9.62 -15.68 -2.75
C LEU A 73 9.54 -16.40 -4.10
N GLU A 74 10.64 -16.39 -4.87
CA GLU A 74 10.74 -17.14 -6.11
C GLU A 74 10.74 -18.64 -5.87
N GLN A 75 11.51 -19.13 -4.90
CA GLN A 75 11.50 -20.56 -4.56
C GLN A 75 10.11 -21.03 -4.12
N VAL A 76 9.40 -20.23 -3.32
CA VAL A 76 8.03 -20.55 -2.91
C VAL A 76 7.08 -20.49 -4.11
N MET A 77 7.24 -19.52 -5.02
CA MET A 77 6.45 -19.43 -6.25
C MET A 77 6.66 -20.65 -7.15
N LEU A 78 7.91 -21.10 -7.33
CA LEU A 78 8.23 -22.31 -8.08
C LEU A 78 7.59 -23.56 -7.47
N LYS A 79 7.54 -23.66 -6.13
CA LYS A 79 6.82 -24.73 -5.42
C LYS A 79 5.31 -24.63 -5.59
N ALA A 80 4.76 -23.42 -5.54
CA ALA A 80 3.33 -23.15 -5.72
C ALA A 80 2.83 -23.43 -7.14
N THR A 81 3.71 -23.36 -8.15
CA THR A 81 3.36 -23.41 -9.57
C THR A 81 4.02 -24.60 -10.29
N ARG A 82 4.25 -25.69 -9.56
CA ARG A 82 4.71 -26.95 -10.15
C ARG A 82 3.65 -27.51 -11.12
N PRO A 83 4.06 -28.09 -12.26
CA PRO A 83 3.15 -28.65 -13.27
C PRO A 83 2.63 -30.03 -12.85
N ASP A 84 2.04 -30.13 -11.66
CA ASP A 84 1.40 -31.34 -11.14
C ASP A 84 -0.11 -31.14 -10.98
N ASP A 85 -0.86 -32.23 -10.84
CA ASP A 85 -2.33 -32.16 -10.70
C ASP A 85 -2.78 -31.66 -9.32
N THR A 86 -1.88 -31.55 -8.35
CA THR A 86 -2.23 -31.10 -6.99
C THR A 86 -2.46 -29.59 -6.94
N PRO A 87 -3.46 -29.10 -6.20
CA PRO A 87 -3.73 -27.68 -6.06
C PRO A 87 -2.58 -26.96 -5.37
N VAL A 88 -2.55 -25.63 -5.51
CA VAL A 88 -1.57 -24.80 -4.81
C VAL A 88 -1.74 -24.99 -3.30
N LYS A 89 -0.72 -25.52 -2.63
CA LYS A 89 -0.77 -25.77 -1.18
C LYS A 89 -0.91 -24.46 -0.40
N GLY A 90 -1.81 -24.43 0.59
CA GLY A 90 -2.09 -23.27 1.44
C GLY A 90 -0.84 -22.61 2.00
N LYS A 91 0.08 -23.40 2.59
CA LYS A 91 1.36 -22.90 3.13
C LYS A 91 2.21 -22.09 2.15
N HIS A 92 2.14 -22.41 0.85
CA HIS A 92 2.89 -21.66 -0.17
C HIS A 92 2.20 -20.33 -0.48
N VAL A 93 0.87 -20.34 -0.61
CA VAL A 93 0.08 -19.12 -0.79
C VAL A 93 0.22 -18.19 0.40
N GLU A 94 0.09 -18.71 1.62
CA GLU A 94 0.24 -17.95 2.86
C GLU A 94 1.62 -17.32 2.97
N ARG A 95 2.69 -18.04 2.61
CA ARG A 95 4.04 -17.46 2.59
C ARG A 95 4.19 -16.39 1.52
N LEU A 96 3.62 -16.58 0.32
CA LEU A 96 3.66 -15.61 -0.78
C LEU A 96 2.89 -14.33 -0.43
N VAL A 97 1.67 -14.46 0.07
CA VAL A 97 0.81 -13.32 0.43
C VAL A 97 1.30 -12.68 1.72
N GLY A 98 1.77 -13.46 2.69
CA GLY A 98 2.23 -13.00 4.00
C GLY A 98 3.37 -11.99 3.92
N VAL A 99 4.21 -12.05 2.88
CA VAL A 99 5.25 -11.03 2.65
C VAL A 99 4.68 -9.62 2.55
N THR A 100 3.45 -9.47 2.04
CA THR A 100 2.80 -8.16 1.92
C THR A 100 2.47 -7.54 3.27
N TYR A 101 2.32 -8.35 4.32
CA TYR A 101 2.12 -7.87 5.70
C TYR A 101 3.44 -7.59 6.43
N GLN A 102 4.55 -8.17 5.95
CA GLN A 102 5.87 -8.03 6.56
C GLN A 102 6.64 -6.79 6.05
N VAL A 103 6.22 -6.25 4.91
CA VAL A 103 6.91 -5.15 4.24
C VAL A 103 6.02 -3.93 4.20
N SER A 104 6.59 -2.74 4.40
CA SER A 104 5.84 -1.49 4.26
C SER A 104 5.28 -1.32 2.84
N GLY A 105 4.02 -0.88 2.73
CA GLY A 105 3.36 -0.50 1.47
C GLY A 105 4.08 0.60 0.66
N ARG A 106 5.09 1.27 1.23
CA ARG A 106 5.95 2.20 0.49
C ARG A 106 6.91 1.50 -0.47
N PHE A 107 7.17 0.22 -0.27
CA PHE A 107 8.03 -0.57 -1.14
C PHE A 107 7.21 -1.34 -2.16
N ASP A 108 7.54 -1.14 -3.43
CA ASP A 108 6.94 -1.93 -4.49
C ASP A 108 7.57 -3.33 -4.59
N LEU A 109 6.81 -4.31 -4.13
CA LEU A 109 7.10 -5.74 -4.24
C LEU A 109 6.66 -6.32 -5.60
N TYR A 110 5.65 -5.70 -6.23
CA TYR A 110 4.92 -6.30 -7.34
C TYR A 110 5.65 -6.22 -8.66
N SER A 111 6.60 -5.29 -8.83
CA SER A 111 7.41 -5.25 -10.06
C SER A 111 8.13 -6.58 -10.32
N SER A 112 8.71 -7.20 -9.29
CA SER A 112 9.38 -8.50 -9.40
C SER A 112 8.35 -9.65 -9.46
N VAL A 113 7.39 -9.67 -8.53
CA VAL A 113 6.38 -10.75 -8.41
C VAL A 113 5.59 -10.91 -9.69
N LEU A 114 5.06 -9.82 -10.24
CA LEU A 114 4.21 -9.86 -11.44
C LEU A 114 4.99 -10.32 -12.67
N ARG A 115 6.27 -9.93 -12.82
CA ARG A 115 7.11 -10.42 -13.93
C ARG A 115 7.41 -11.91 -13.80
N LYS A 116 7.65 -12.41 -12.57
CA LYS A 116 7.85 -13.85 -12.33
C LYS A 116 6.59 -14.65 -12.58
N LEU A 117 5.43 -14.19 -12.07
CA LEU A 117 4.14 -14.81 -12.37
C LEU A 117 3.85 -14.81 -13.88
N TRP A 118 4.14 -13.72 -14.58
CA TRP A 118 3.98 -13.65 -16.03
C TRP A 118 4.83 -14.69 -16.76
N LYS A 119 6.09 -14.90 -16.35
CA LYS A 119 6.92 -15.97 -16.92
C LYS A 119 6.30 -17.35 -16.72
N LYS A 120 5.79 -17.65 -15.52
CA LYS A 120 5.11 -18.93 -15.24
C LYS A 120 3.81 -19.07 -16.04
N MET A 121 3.08 -17.98 -16.24
CA MET A 121 1.88 -17.90 -17.10
C MET A 121 2.17 -18.14 -18.60
N LEU A 122 3.42 -17.97 -19.03
CA LEU A 122 3.85 -18.23 -20.40
C LEU A 122 4.35 -19.66 -20.65
N GLU A 123 4.54 -20.47 -19.60
CA GLU A 123 4.87 -21.89 -19.77
C GLU A 123 3.74 -22.65 -20.47
N ASP A 124 4.06 -23.75 -21.17
CA ASP A 124 3.08 -24.48 -21.99
C ASP A 124 2.04 -25.23 -21.17
N ASP A 125 2.46 -25.79 -20.02
CA ASP A 125 1.60 -26.60 -19.16
C ASP A 125 0.49 -25.77 -18.51
N TRP A 126 -0.76 -26.21 -18.70
CA TRP A 126 -1.93 -25.48 -18.22
C TRP A 126 -2.03 -25.45 -16.68
N ARG A 127 -1.45 -26.43 -15.98
CA ARG A 127 -1.45 -26.51 -14.52
C ARG A 127 -0.53 -25.44 -13.94
N THR A 128 0.63 -25.21 -14.55
CA THR A 128 1.46 -24.04 -14.19
C THR A 128 0.66 -22.75 -14.39
N LYS A 129 -0.01 -22.60 -15.54
CA LYS A 129 -0.75 -21.37 -15.87
C LYS A 129 -1.88 -21.09 -14.88
N ILE A 130 -2.73 -22.08 -14.57
CA ILE A 130 -3.85 -21.93 -13.64
C ILE A 130 -3.36 -21.63 -12.22
N LYS A 131 -2.31 -22.32 -11.75
CA LYS A 131 -1.71 -22.07 -10.44
C LYS A 131 -1.10 -20.67 -10.34
N SER A 132 -0.49 -20.19 -11.41
CA SER A 132 0.07 -18.83 -11.47
C SER A 132 -1.03 -17.77 -11.43
N LEU A 133 -2.14 -17.98 -12.14
CA LEU A 133 -3.33 -17.14 -12.04
C LEU A 133 -3.95 -17.19 -10.65
N TYR A 134 -4.05 -18.37 -10.06
CA TYR A 134 -4.56 -18.54 -8.70
C TYR A 134 -3.71 -17.74 -7.70
N VAL A 135 -2.38 -17.81 -7.78
CA VAL A 135 -1.50 -16.98 -6.93
C VAL A 135 -1.75 -15.49 -7.13
N LEU A 136 -1.91 -15.01 -8.38
CA LEU A 136 -2.26 -13.61 -8.64
C LEU A 136 -3.61 -13.23 -8.02
N HIS A 137 -4.60 -14.11 -8.12
CA HIS A 137 -5.92 -13.93 -7.50
C HIS A 137 -5.79 -13.81 -5.98
N ARG A 138 -4.99 -14.68 -5.34
CA ARG A 138 -4.73 -14.65 -3.89
C ARG A 138 -4.03 -13.36 -3.45
N PHE A 139 -3.03 -12.87 -4.18
CA PHE A 139 -2.43 -11.55 -3.89
C PHE A 139 -3.46 -10.43 -3.93
N SER A 140 -4.41 -10.52 -4.85
CA SER A 140 -5.43 -9.49 -5.02
C SER A 140 -6.46 -9.50 -3.88
N SER A 141 -6.85 -10.69 -3.39
CA SER A 141 -7.87 -10.88 -2.34
C SER A 141 -7.33 -10.78 -0.93
N ASP A 142 -6.18 -11.41 -0.67
CA ASP A 142 -5.68 -11.57 0.69
C ASP A 142 -4.45 -10.70 0.99
N GLY A 143 -3.91 -10.01 -0.01
CA GLY A 143 -2.77 -9.10 0.16
C GLY A 143 -3.09 -7.96 1.14
N ALA A 144 -2.06 -7.54 1.87
CA ALA A 144 -2.18 -6.48 2.87
C ALA A 144 -2.81 -5.20 2.29
N PRO A 145 -3.74 -4.53 3.00
CA PRO A 145 -4.42 -3.32 2.51
C PRO A 145 -3.49 -2.26 1.93
N ASP A 146 -2.38 -1.98 2.60
CA ASP A 146 -1.38 -0.98 2.21
C ASP A 146 -0.69 -1.29 0.87
N HIS A 147 -0.79 -2.53 0.37
CA HIS A 147 -0.16 -2.97 -0.88
C HIS A 147 -1.15 -3.12 -2.04
N GLN A 148 -2.46 -3.10 -1.80
CA GLN A 148 -3.43 -3.44 -2.83
C GLN A 148 -3.43 -2.42 -3.98
N GLN A 149 -3.28 -1.14 -3.66
CA GLN A 149 -3.17 -0.10 -4.67
C GLN A 149 -1.89 -0.26 -5.51
N ASN A 150 -0.77 -0.67 -4.90
CA ASN A 150 0.47 -0.94 -5.63
C ASN A 150 0.31 -2.10 -6.63
N LEU A 151 -0.37 -3.18 -6.22
CA LEU A 151 -0.68 -4.31 -7.10
C LEU A 151 -1.46 -3.85 -8.34
N LYS A 152 -2.56 -3.12 -8.12
CA LYS A 152 -3.44 -2.60 -9.17
C LYS A 152 -2.69 -1.67 -10.12
N LEU A 153 -1.92 -0.70 -9.61
CA LEU A 153 -1.14 0.22 -10.42
C LEU A 153 -0.06 -0.51 -11.23
N ARG A 154 0.71 -1.39 -10.58
CA ARG A 154 1.81 -2.09 -11.25
C ARG A 154 1.31 -3.07 -12.31
N LEU A 155 0.19 -3.75 -12.09
CA LEU A 155 -0.43 -4.59 -13.11
C LEU A 155 -0.87 -3.76 -14.33
N ARG A 156 -1.51 -2.60 -14.11
CA ARG A 156 -1.94 -1.70 -15.19
C ARG A 156 -0.76 -1.16 -16.00
N GLU A 157 0.32 -0.79 -15.33
CA GLU A 157 1.55 -0.34 -15.98
C GLU A 157 2.18 -1.47 -16.81
N LEU A 158 2.34 -2.66 -16.23
CA LEU A 158 2.91 -3.80 -16.95
C LEU A 158 2.09 -4.11 -18.20
N ARG A 159 0.76 -4.14 -18.12
CA ARG A 159 -0.14 -4.38 -19.27
C ARG A 159 -0.02 -3.37 -20.40
N ARG A 160 0.48 -2.16 -20.13
CA ARG A 160 0.77 -1.14 -21.14
C ARG A 160 2.19 -1.25 -21.69
N SER A 161 3.07 -1.94 -20.98
CA SER A 161 4.48 -2.15 -21.35
C SER A 161 4.69 -3.47 -22.10
N ARG A 162 5.87 -3.61 -22.69
CA ARG A 162 6.35 -4.84 -23.33
C ARG A 162 7.47 -5.47 -22.50
N ASP A 163 7.55 -6.78 -22.52
CA ASP A 163 8.68 -7.52 -21.96
C ASP A 163 9.94 -7.19 -22.76
N PRO A 164 11.01 -6.67 -22.12
CA PRO A 164 12.24 -6.33 -22.83
C PRO A 164 12.86 -7.50 -23.59
N LYS A 165 12.65 -8.74 -23.11
CA LYS A 165 13.23 -9.96 -23.69
C LYS A 165 12.40 -10.48 -24.86
N THR A 166 11.10 -10.71 -24.64
CA THR A 166 10.23 -11.30 -25.67
C THR A 166 9.60 -10.25 -26.59
N LYS A 167 9.70 -8.96 -26.26
CA LYS A 167 9.03 -7.82 -26.92
C LYS A 167 7.51 -7.90 -26.90
N GLU A 168 6.95 -8.86 -26.19
CA GLU A 168 5.51 -9.09 -26.09
C GLU A 168 4.86 -8.26 -24.98
N LYS A 169 3.57 -7.93 -25.12
CA LYS A 169 2.83 -7.21 -24.06
C LYS A 169 2.60 -8.12 -22.84
N TYR A 170 2.90 -7.62 -21.64
CA TYR A 170 2.62 -8.35 -20.40
C TYR A 170 1.12 -8.59 -20.21
N PHE A 171 0.76 -9.75 -19.64
CA PHE A 171 -0.62 -10.15 -19.34
C PHE A 171 -1.56 -10.02 -20.55
N ASN A 172 -1.03 -10.32 -21.73
CA ASN A 172 -1.83 -10.47 -22.94
C ASN A 172 -2.51 -11.84 -22.91
N THR A 173 -3.84 -11.86 -22.87
CA THR A 173 -4.62 -13.10 -22.80
C THR A 173 -4.36 -14.04 -23.97
N LYS A 174 -4.12 -13.53 -25.18
CA LYS A 174 -3.80 -14.39 -26.33
C LYS A 174 -2.48 -15.14 -26.13
N LEU A 175 -1.46 -14.46 -25.61
CA LEU A 175 -0.17 -15.09 -25.31
C LEU A 175 -0.27 -16.06 -24.13
N PHE A 176 -1.02 -15.67 -23.11
CA PHE A 176 -1.31 -16.53 -21.97
C PHE A 176 -1.97 -17.85 -22.40
N LEU A 177 -2.91 -17.79 -23.35
CA LEU A 177 -3.61 -18.95 -23.91
C LEU A 177 -2.85 -19.63 -25.06
N LYS A 178 -1.59 -19.29 -25.35
CA LYS A 178 -0.72 -20.09 -26.24
C LYS A 178 -0.24 -21.36 -25.53
N GLY A 179 0.21 -22.33 -26.31
CA GLY A 179 0.76 -23.61 -25.85
C GLY A 179 0.06 -24.81 -26.49
N THR A 180 0.57 -26.00 -26.22
CA THR A 180 0.08 -27.26 -26.79
C THR A 180 -1.37 -27.54 -26.37
N VAL A 181 -2.22 -27.79 -27.36
CA VAL A 181 -3.61 -28.21 -27.16
C VAL A 181 -3.70 -29.70 -27.45
N THR A 182 -4.11 -30.48 -26.46
CA THR A 182 -4.41 -31.91 -26.58
C THR A 182 -5.89 -32.14 -26.29
N ALA A 183 -6.43 -33.30 -26.66
CA ALA A 183 -7.80 -33.65 -26.30
C ALA A 183 -8.02 -33.57 -24.78
N ASP A 184 -7.06 -34.07 -24.01
CA ASP A 184 -7.14 -34.12 -22.54
C ASP A 184 -7.08 -32.75 -21.87
N ASN A 185 -6.42 -31.76 -22.48
CA ASN A 185 -6.22 -30.45 -21.87
C ASN A 185 -7.15 -29.36 -22.40
N LYS A 186 -7.87 -29.62 -23.50
CA LYS A 186 -8.70 -28.61 -24.17
C LYS A 186 -9.73 -27.99 -23.23
N ALA A 187 -10.46 -28.81 -22.47
CA ALA A 187 -11.47 -28.33 -21.54
C ALA A 187 -10.87 -27.41 -20.46
N PHE A 188 -9.73 -27.82 -19.86
CA PHE A 188 -9.05 -26.98 -18.87
C PHE A 188 -8.56 -25.64 -19.45
N ARG A 189 -8.16 -25.59 -20.72
CA ARG A 189 -7.80 -24.35 -21.40
C ARG A 189 -9.00 -23.44 -21.64
N ASP A 190 -10.16 -24.01 -21.93
CA ASP A 190 -11.42 -23.27 -22.09
C ASP A 190 -11.86 -22.65 -20.75
N PHE A 191 -11.72 -23.37 -19.63
CA PHE A 191 -11.87 -22.81 -18.28
C PHE A 191 -10.84 -21.70 -18.01
N LEU A 192 -9.57 -21.95 -18.33
CA LEU A 192 -8.45 -21.04 -18.07
C LEU A 192 -8.67 -19.66 -18.72
N ALA A 193 -9.28 -19.61 -19.91
CA ALA A 193 -9.63 -18.37 -20.58
C ALA A 193 -10.64 -17.53 -19.79
N ARG A 194 -11.70 -18.17 -19.28
CA ARG A 194 -12.74 -17.51 -18.45
C ARG A 194 -12.15 -17.06 -17.13
N TYR A 195 -11.36 -17.91 -16.49
CA TYR A 195 -10.73 -17.58 -15.21
C TYR A 195 -9.71 -16.44 -15.33
N ALA A 196 -8.89 -16.42 -16.39
CA ALA A 196 -7.97 -15.31 -16.68
C ALA A 196 -8.70 -13.99 -16.84
N HIS A 197 -9.81 -13.99 -17.60
CA HIS A 197 -10.62 -12.80 -17.80
C HIS A 197 -11.13 -12.26 -16.46
N TYR A 198 -11.68 -13.13 -15.62
CA TYR A 198 -12.14 -12.79 -14.28
C TYR A 198 -11.01 -12.22 -13.40
N VAL A 199 -9.90 -12.96 -13.22
CA VAL A 199 -8.80 -12.55 -12.33
C VAL A 199 -8.20 -11.21 -12.76
N PHE A 200 -7.96 -11.02 -14.06
CA PHE A 200 -7.40 -9.77 -14.55
C PHE A 200 -8.36 -8.59 -14.36
N LEU A 201 -9.65 -8.78 -14.63
CA LEU A 201 -10.66 -7.76 -14.38
C LEU A 201 -10.72 -7.42 -12.88
N ARG A 202 -10.76 -8.45 -12.03
CA ARG A 202 -10.73 -8.34 -10.58
C ARG A 202 -9.58 -7.45 -10.12
N VAL A 203 -8.33 -7.83 -10.41
CA VAL A 203 -7.13 -7.12 -9.91
C VAL A 203 -7.08 -5.68 -10.42
N GLN A 204 -7.58 -5.42 -11.63
CA GLN A 204 -7.62 -4.07 -12.19
C GLN A 204 -8.70 -3.17 -11.57
N THR A 205 -9.77 -3.77 -11.06
CA THR A 205 -10.97 -3.04 -10.64
C THR A 205 -10.97 -2.83 -9.14
N PHE A 206 -10.66 -3.86 -8.37
CA PHE A 206 -10.84 -3.88 -6.92
C PHE A 206 -9.60 -4.29 -6.13
N SER A 207 -9.53 -3.77 -4.92
CA SER A 207 -8.51 -4.01 -3.91
C SER A 207 -9.10 -4.90 -2.80
N GLY A 208 -8.37 -5.94 -2.40
CA GLY A 208 -8.70 -6.73 -1.22
C GLY A 208 -10.16 -7.19 -1.15
N MET A 209 -10.80 -6.91 -0.02
CA MET A 209 -12.19 -7.25 0.28
C MET A 209 -13.19 -6.17 -0.18
N PHE A 210 -12.97 -5.56 -1.36
CA PHE A 210 -13.87 -4.56 -1.96
C PHE A 210 -14.09 -3.32 -1.08
N ILE A 211 -13.03 -2.88 -0.40
CA ILE A 211 -13.06 -1.71 0.50
C ILE A 211 -13.47 -0.42 -0.21
N GLU A 212 -13.31 -0.36 -1.54
CA GLU A 212 -13.76 0.78 -2.35
C GLU A 212 -15.28 0.89 -2.46
N ILE A 213 -16.02 -0.18 -2.17
CA ILE A 213 -17.49 -0.22 -2.17
C ILE A 213 -18.02 0.07 -0.76
N ALA A 214 -17.43 -0.57 0.25
CA ALA A 214 -17.80 -0.44 1.65
C ALA A 214 -16.56 -0.18 2.50
N PRO A 215 -16.11 1.08 2.60
CA PRO A 215 -15.01 1.41 3.49
C PRO A 215 -15.38 1.11 4.95
N PRO A 216 -14.40 0.77 5.81
CA PRO A 216 -14.67 0.54 7.23
C PRO A 216 -15.20 1.83 7.89
N ASP A 217 -16.12 1.70 8.85
CA ASP A 217 -16.75 2.84 9.54
C ASP A 217 -15.75 3.64 10.41
N THR A 218 -14.61 3.04 10.73
CA THR A 218 -13.50 3.70 11.42
C THR A 218 -12.28 3.68 10.50
N PRO A 219 -11.65 4.83 10.21
CA PRO A 219 -10.37 4.81 9.51
C PRO A 219 -9.38 3.98 10.34
N PRO A 220 -8.52 3.17 9.71
CA PRO A 220 -7.51 2.43 10.44
C PRO A 220 -6.71 3.42 11.27
N GLN A 221 -6.66 3.20 12.58
CA GLN A 221 -5.80 3.98 13.46
C GLN A 221 -4.38 3.79 12.95
N ARG A 222 -3.89 4.80 12.23
CA ARG A 222 -2.46 4.96 11.99
C ARG A 222 -1.87 5.02 13.39
N ASN A 223 -1.00 4.07 13.74
CA ASN A 223 -0.26 4.08 15.01
C ASN A 223 0.59 5.36 15.08
N GLU A 224 -0.03 6.49 15.36
CA GLU A 224 0.64 7.72 15.75
C GLU A 224 1.08 7.52 17.19
N ARG A 225 2.40 7.60 17.38
CA ARG A 225 3.04 7.54 18.69
C ARG A 225 2.34 8.51 19.64
N PRO A 226 2.20 8.18 20.94
CA PRO A 226 1.51 9.02 21.90
C PRO A 226 2.26 10.35 22.07
N SER A 227 1.78 11.43 21.44
CA SER A 227 2.21 12.78 21.75
C SER A 227 1.47 13.23 23.00
N LYS A 228 2.19 13.29 24.12
CA LYS A 228 1.74 13.94 25.34
C LYS A 228 1.63 15.46 25.08
N SER A 229 0.43 15.94 24.78
CA SER A 229 0.02 17.31 25.11
C SER A 229 -1.49 17.39 25.23
N LYS A 230 -2.00 17.39 26.46
CA LYS A 230 -3.40 17.72 26.76
C LYS A 230 -3.58 19.22 26.61
N SER A 231 -4.35 19.63 25.61
CA SER A 231 -5.06 20.92 25.62
C SER A 231 -6.56 20.64 25.43
N PRO A 232 -7.46 21.44 26.04
CA PRO A 232 -8.90 21.18 26.00
C PRO A 232 -9.43 21.51 24.60
N GLN A 233 -9.77 20.49 23.81
CA GLN A 233 -10.44 20.68 22.53
C GLN A 233 -11.94 20.95 22.76
N ARG A 234 -12.38 22.10 22.26
CA ARG A 234 -13.77 22.49 22.04
C ARG A 234 -14.51 21.38 21.27
N PRO A 235 -15.77 21.05 21.60
CA PRO A 235 -16.51 20.00 20.88
C PRO A 235 -16.61 20.35 19.40
N ALA A 236 -16.11 19.45 18.55
CA ALA A 236 -16.24 19.56 17.11
C ALA A 236 -17.73 19.54 16.73
N PRO A 237 -18.16 20.33 15.73
CA PRO A 237 -19.53 20.27 15.24
C PRO A 237 -19.81 18.87 14.68
N PRO A 238 -21.06 18.37 14.79
CA PRO A 238 -21.43 17.04 14.29
C PRO A 238 -21.20 16.97 12.78
N THR A 239 -20.23 16.15 12.38
CA THR A 239 -20.04 15.77 10.98
C THR A 239 -21.30 15.06 10.50
N PRO A 240 -21.91 15.45 9.36
CA PRO A 240 -23.08 14.76 8.85
C PRO A 240 -22.74 13.29 8.56
N PRO A 241 -23.54 12.33 9.02
CA PRO A 241 -23.36 10.92 8.69
C PRO A 241 -23.98 10.68 7.32
N SER A 242 -23.27 11.06 6.28
CA SER A 242 -23.57 10.68 4.91
C SER A 242 -22.33 10.00 4.39
N SER A 243 -22.24 8.68 4.59
CA SER A 243 -21.27 7.90 3.84
C SER A 243 -21.63 8.06 2.36
N PRO A 244 -20.76 8.66 1.53
CA PRO A 244 -21.09 8.89 0.14
C PRO A 244 -21.34 7.55 -0.55
N LEU A 245 -22.36 7.50 -1.42
CA LEU A 245 -22.60 6.37 -2.31
C LEU A 245 -21.30 6.00 -3.05
N PRO A 246 -21.04 4.72 -3.32
CA PRO A 246 -19.96 4.31 -4.20
C PRO A 246 -20.08 5.05 -5.53
N SER A 247 -18.96 5.49 -6.08
CA SER A 247 -18.98 6.14 -7.38
C SER A 247 -19.62 5.23 -8.43
N ARG A 248 -20.31 5.81 -9.42
CA ARG A 248 -20.91 5.04 -10.53
C ARG A 248 -19.89 4.09 -11.18
N GLN A 249 -18.64 4.52 -11.31
CA GLN A 249 -17.55 3.71 -11.86
C GLN A 249 -17.28 2.43 -11.04
N VAL A 250 -17.36 2.53 -9.70
CA VAL A 250 -17.16 1.39 -8.80
C VAL A 250 -18.31 0.39 -8.92
N LEU A 251 -19.56 0.87 -9.03
CA LEU A 251 -20.73 0.01 -9.22
C LEU A 251 -20.76 -0.68 -10.59
N GLU A 252 -20.41 0.04 -11.67
CA GLU A 252 -20.26 -0.57 -13.00
C GLU A 252 -19.14 -1.62 -13.00
N GLY A 253 -18.04 -1.35 -12.30
CA GLY A 253 -16.97 -2.33 -12.07
C GLY A 253 -17.47 -3.58 -11.34
N ALA A 254 -18.32 -3.41 -10.32
CA ALA A 254 -18.88 -4.51 -9.54
C ALA A 254 -19.81 -5.36 -10.42
N LYS A 255 -20.68 -4.72 -11.20
CA LYS A 255 -21.56 -5.38 -12.16
C LYS A 255 -20.78 -6.20 -13.18
N LEU A 256 -19.75 -5.61 -13.79
CA LEU A 256 -18.91 -6.29 -14.77
C LEU A 256 -18.17 -7.48 -14.14
N LEU A 257 -17.68 -7.33 -12.90
CA LEU A 257 -17.03 -8.41 -12.18
C LEU A 257 -18.01 -9.56 -11.86
N CYS A 258 -19.24 -9.26 -11.44
CA CYS A 258 -20.29 -10.27 -11.23
C CYS A 258 -20.61 -11.03 -12.52
N GLN A 259 -20.73 -10.34 -13.65
CA GLN A 259 -20.98 -10.97 -14.95
C GLN A 259 -19.81 -11.86 -15.39
N SER A 260 -18.58 -11.44 -15.14
CA SER A 260 -17.39 -12.24 -15.40
C SER A 260 -17.33 -13.47 -14.48
N ALA A 261 -17.70 -13.30 -13.21
CA ALA A 261 -17.75 -14.37 -12.22
C ALA A 261 -18.78 -15.44 -12.57
N SER A 262 -19.99 -15.06 -13.00
CA SER A 262 -21.03 -16.03 -13.36
C SER A 262 -20.60 -16.93 -14.52
N GLN A 263 -19.80 -16.40 -15.44
CA GLN A 263 -19.19 -17.20 -16.51
C GLN A 263 -18.05 -18.07 -16.00
N ALA A 264 -17.19 -17.58 -15.11
CA ALA A 264 -16.00 -18.29 -14.65
C ALA A 264 -16.24 -19.31 -13.51
N CYS A 265 -17.32 -19.14 -12.74
CA CYS A 265 -17.64 -19.98 -11.59
C CYS A 265 -18.33 -21.32 -11.96
N VAL A 266 -18.73 -21.49 -13.23
CA VAL A 266 -19.41 -22.70 -13.71
C VAL A 266 -18.39 -23.62 -14.38
N LEU A 267 -18.18 -24.81 -13.82
CA LEU A 267 -17.41 -25.86 -14.49
C LEU A 267 -18.30 -26.54 -15.54
N LYS A 268 -17.72 -26.77 -16.72
CA LYS A 268 -18.32 -27.52 -17.83
C LYS A 268 -17.77 -28.95 -17.86
N ASP A 269 -18.37 -29.79 -18.68
CA ASP A 269 -17.93 -31.17 -18.88
C ASP A 269 -16.45 -31.22 -19.27
N GLY A 270 -15.69 -32.09 -18.58
CA GLY A 270 -14.25 -32.25 -18.76
C GLY A 270 -13.38 -31.18 -18.08
N GLU A 271 -13.94 -30.18 -17.40
CA GLU A 271 -13.16 -29.14 -16.70
C GLU A 271 -12.92 -29.45 -15.22
N VAL A 272 -13.44 -30.56 -14.71
CA VAL A 272 -13.41 -30.89 -13.27
C VAL A 272 -12.05 -31.46 -12.88
N CYS A 273 -11.34 -30.75 -12.01
CA CYS A 273 -10.16 -31.24 -11.30
C CYS A 273 -9.91 -30.38 -10.04
N GLU A 274 -8.97 -30.77 -9.19
CA GLU A 274 -8.66 -30.02 -7.97
C GLU A 274 -8.19 -28.59 -8.25
N ASN A 275 -7.43 -28.37 -9.34
CA ASN A 275 -6.96 -27.03 -9.72
C ASN A 275 -8.09 -26.07 -10.13
N THR A 276 -9.10 -26.56 -10.85
CA THR A 276 -10.26 -25.75 -11.26
C THR A 276 -11.23 -25.57 -10.09
N ALA A 277 -11.38 -26.58 -9.23
CA ALA A 277 -12.19 -26.50 -8.02
C ALA A 277 -11.71 -25.37 -7.08
N ILE A 278 -10.41 -25.31 -6.75
CA ILE A 278 -9.89 -24.24 -5.88
C ILE A 278 -10.04 -22.85 -6.49
N ALA A 279 -9.98 -22.74 -7.82
CA ALA A 279 -10.18 -21.48 -8.52
C ALA A 279 -11.64 -21.02 -8.42
N VAL A 280 -12.59 -21.94 -8.63
CA VAL A 280 -14.03 -21.68 -8.49
C VAL A 280 -14.40 -21.33 -7.05
N GLU A 281 -13.90 -22.05 -6.06
CA GLU A 281 -14.10 -21.74 -4.63
C GLU A 281 -13.67 -20.30 -4.31
N ARG A 282 -12.51 -19.88 -4.86
CA ARG A 282 -12.02 -18.51 -4.64
C ARG A 282 -12.88 -17.45 -5.33
N ILE A 283 -13.40 -17.73 -6.53
CA ILE A 283 -14.38 -16.84 -7.20
C ILE A 283 -15.64 -16.71 -6.34
N ALA A 284 -16.15 -17.83 -5.82
CA ALA A 284 -17.33 -17.83 -4.95
C ALA A 284 -17.10 -16.99 -3.69
N ALA A 285 -15.94 -17.13 -3.04
CA ALA A 285 -15.56 -16.31 -1.89
C ALA A 285 -15.49 -14.80 -2.24
N ASP A 286 -14.94 -14.45 -3.41
CA ASP A 286 -14.95 -13.06 -3.89
C ASP A 286 -16.38 -12.56 -4.17
N MET A 287 -17.29 -13.41 -4.67
CA MET A 287 -18.71 -13.04 -4.89
C MET A 287 -19.48 -12.81 -3.60
N ILE A 288 -19.25 -13.64 -2.57
CA ILE A 288 -19.79 -13.40 -1.23
C ILE A 288 -19.28 -12.06 -0.70
N GLY A 289 -17.98 -11.80 -0.81
CA GLY A 289 -17.38 -10.52 -0.38
C GLY A 289 -17.95 -9.31 -1.13
N LEU A 290 -18.05 -9.41 -2.46
CA LEU A 290 -18.54 -8.33 -3.32
C LEU A 290 -20.00 -8.00 -3.03
N THR A 291 -20.87 -9.01 -2.98
CA THR A 291 -22.30 -8.83 -2.68
C THR A 291 -22.52 -8.29 -1.27
N THR A 292 -21.75 -8.76 -0.29
CA THR A 292 -21.76 -8.22 1.07
C THR A 292 -21.37 -6.75 1.09
N ALA A 293 -20.29 -6.37 0.41
CA ALA A 293 -19.84 -4.97 0.35
C ALA A 293 -20.88 -4.07 -0.33
N VAL A 294 -21.49 -4.51 -1.43
CA VAL A 294 -22.58 -3.79 -2.09
C VAL A 294 -23.79 -3.65 -1.16
N ALA A 295 -24.21 -4.73 -0.50
CA ALA A 295 -25.35 -4.70 0.43
C ALA A 295 -25.11 -3.75 1.60
N VAL A 296 -23.92 -3.77 2.21
CA VAL A 296 -23.53 -2.84 3.28
C VAL A 296 -23.60 -1.40 2.79
N SER A 297 -23.06 -1.13 1.61
CA SER A 297 -23.03 0.21 1.03
C SER A 297 -24.44 0.74 0.73
N LEU A 298 -25.29 -0.08 0.10
CA LEU A 298 -26.70 0.26 -0.14
C LEU A 298 -27.46 0.50 1.16
N ASN A 299 -27.29 -0.37 2.17
CA ASN A 299 -27.93 -0.21 3.47
C ASN A 299 -27.48 1.07 4.18
N ARG A 300 -26.22 1.50 4.03
CA ARG A 300 -25.76 2.79 4.57
C ARG A 300 -26.44 3.97 3.89
N CYS A 301 -26.67 3.89 2.58
CA CYS A 301 -27.30 4.96 1.81
C CYS A 301 -28.83 5.00 1.93
N LEU A 302 -29.47 3.86 2.19
CA LEU A 302 -30.92 3.74 2.33
C LEU A 302 -31.42 3.88 3.77
N LYS A 303 -30.52 3.96 4.77
CA LYS A 303 -30.92 4.20 6.16
C LYS A 303 -31.64 5.55 6.25
N PRO A 304 -32.89 5.59 6.76
CA PRO A 304 -33.60 6.85 6.91
C PRO A 304 -32.79 7.76 7.84
N HIS A 305 -32.65 9.02 7.45
CA HIS A 305 -32.16 10.05 8.36
C HIS A 305 -33.08 10.04 9.59
N LYS A 306 -32.56 9.62 10.74
CA LYS A 306 -33.20 9.87 12.03
C LYS A 306 -33.17 11.39 12.25
N GLY A 307 -34.15 12.11 11.74
CA GLY A 307 -34.23 13.57 11.86
C GLY A 307 -35.00 14.30 10.77
N SER A 308 -35.99 13.68 10.14
CA SER A 308 -37.02 14.38 9.33
C SER A 308 -38.38 14.15 9.94
#